data_AF-A0A434TBQ1-F1
#
_entry.id   AF-A0A434TBQ1-F1
#
_cell.length_a   1.000
_cell.length_b   1.000
_cell.length_c   1.000
_cell.angle_alpha   90.00
_cell.angle_beta   90.00
_cell.angle_gamma   90.00
#
_symmetry.space_group_name_H-M   'P 1'
#
loop_
_entity.id
_entity.type
_entity.pdbx_description
1 polymer ?
#
loop_
_entity_poly.entity_id
_entity_poly.type
_entity_poly.pdbx_seq_one_letter_code
_entity_poly.pdbx_strand_id
1 'polypeptide(L)' 'MASGQHIPAKMTAIAISQPGGPRVLKPETRDVPTPGPGEVLIRVHAAGVNRPDVQQRKGAYPPPRHCFAADNPGC' A
#
# COMPACT_ATOMS: atom_id res chain seq x y z
N MET A 1 -27.30 -5.97 -7.17
CA MET A 1 -26.57 -4.77 -6.69
C MET A 1 -26.29 -4.98 -5.22
N ALA A 2 -25.05 -5.31 -4.85
CA ALA A 2 -24.74 -5.63 -3.45
C ALA A 2 -25.06 -4.44 -2.55
N SER A 3 -25.89 -4.68 -1.55
CA SER A 3 -26.39 -3.72 -0.59
C SER A 3 -25.24 -3.04 0.18
N GLY A 4 -25.01 -1.75 -0.10
CA GLY A 4 -24.66 -0.72 0.89
C GLY A 4 -23.43 -0.91 1.79
N GLN A 5 -22.26 -1.27 1.26
CA GLN A 5 -21.03 -1.14 2.04
C GLN A 5 -20.57 0.33 2.00
N HIS A 6 -20.68 1.06 3.12
CA HIS A 6 -20.11 2.40 3.25
C HIS A 6 -18.58 2.32 3.10
N ILE A 7 -18.05 2.94 2.06
CA ILE A 7 -16.61 3.08 1.84
C ILE A 7 -16.16 4.36 2.56
N PRO A 8 -15.25 4.28 3.55
CA PRO A 8 -14.77 5.46 4.24
C PRO A 8 -13.92 6.33 3.31
N ALA A 9 -13.84 7.64 3.58
CA ALA A 9 -12.96 8.54 2.81
C ALA A 9 -11.47 8.25 3.07
N LYS A 10 -11.14 7.73 4.27
CA LYS A 10 -9.78 7.45 4.72
C LYS A 10 -9.62 5.99 5.15
N MET A 11 -8.42 5.46 5.02
CA MET A 11 -7.99 4.14 5.50
C MET A 11 -6.69 4.24 6.30
N THR A 12 -6.40 3.20 7.09
CA THR A 12 -5.08 2.99 7.69
C THR A 12 -4.21 2.17 6.75
N ALA A 13 -3.00 2.65 6.46
CA ALA A 13 -1.98 1.93 5.70
C ALA A 13 -0.69 1.83 6.52
N ILE A 14 0.06 0.73 6.38
CA ILE A 14 1.40 0.62 6.96
C ILE A 14 2.41 1.22 5.98
N ALA A 15 3.07 2.30 6.39
CA ALA A 15 4.03 3.01 5.56
C ALA A 15 5.47 2.75 6.02
N ILE A 16 6.39 2.92 5.07
CA ILE A 16 7.85 2.94 5.28
C ILE A 16 8.33 4.32 4.81
N SER A 17 8.52 5.25 5.74
CA SER A 17 8.98 6.61 5.40
C SER A 17 10.49 6.69 5.15
N GLN A 18 11.23 5.71 5.67
CA GLN A 18 12.68 5.58 5.48
C GLN A 18 13.11 4.12 5.63
N PRO A 19 14.18 3.69 4.94
CA PRO A 19 14.77 2.37 5.15
C PRO A 19 15.16 2.14 6.62
N GLY A 20 14.94 0.94 7.16
CA GLY A 20 15.43 0.63 8.50
C GLY A 20 14.92 -0.67 9.12
N GLY A 21 15.04 -0.76 10.45
CA GLY A 21 14.58 -1.88 11.30
C GLY A 21 13.06 -2.02 11.36
N PRO A 22 12.48 -3.05 12.01
CA PRO A 22 11.03 -3.30 11.97
C PRO A 22 10.17 -2.12 12.45
N ARG A 23 10.70 -1.29 13.36
CA ARG A 23 10.03 -0.11 13.93
C ARG A 23 9.79 1.04 12.95
N VAL A 24 10.30 0.95 11.72
CA VAL A 24 10.01 1.93 10.66
C VAL A 24 8.66 1.70 10.00
N LEU A 25 8.07 0.50 10.16
CA LEU A 25 6.69 0.24 9.74
C LEU A 25 5.73 0.94 10.70
N LYS A 26 5.02 1.95 10.20
CA LYS A 26 4.11 2.75 11.01
C LYS A 26 2.74 2.87 10.34
N PRO A 27 1.65 2.84 11.12
CA PRO A 27 0.34 3.16 10.59
C PRO A 27 0.26 4.63 10.21
N GLU A 28 -0.30 4.90 9.04
CA GLU A 28 -0.62 6.23 8.53
C GLU A 28 -2.07 6.26 8.04
N THR A 29 -2.70 7.42 8.09
CA THR A 29 -4.02 7.65 7.49
C THR A 29 -3.86 8.12 6.05
N ARG A 30 -4.49 7.44 5.10
CA ARG A 30 -4.48 7.79 3.67
C ARG A 30 -5.88 7.80 3.09
N ASP A 31 -6.06 8.47 1.95
CA ASP A 31 -7.33 8.39 1.20
C ASP A 31 -7.57 6.97 0.69
N VAL A 32 -8.83 6.54 0.70
CA VAL A 32 -9.22 5.30 0.03
C VAL A 32 -9.10 5.50 -1.48
N PRO A 33 -8.38 4.64 -2.21
CA PRO A 33 -8.19 4.82 -3.65
C PRO A 33 -9.49 4.58 -4.42
N THR A 34 -9.68 5.34 -5.49
CA THR A 34 -10.75 5.10 -6.47
C THR A 34 -10.20 4.21 -7.58
N PRO A 35 -10.77 3.01 -7.81
CA PRO A 35 -10.29 2.13 -8.87
C PRO A 35 -10.55 2.73 -10.26
N GLY A 36 -9.56 2.62 -11.14
CA GLY A 36 -9.67 2.97 -12.56
C GLY A 36 -10.32 1.87 -13.41
N PRO A 37 -10.36 2.03 -14.74
CA PRO A 37 -10.89 1.03 -15.65
C PRO A 37 -10.13 -0.31 -15.53
N GLY A 38 -10.85 -1.39 -15.23
CA GLY A 38 -10.27 -2.74 -15.09
C GLY A 38 -9.71 -3.05 -13.70
N GLU A 39 -9.72 -2.11 -12.77
CA GLU A 39 -9.30 -2.30 -11.39
C GLU A 39 -10.48 -2.61 -10.47
N VAL A 40 -10.19 -3.18 -9.29
CA VAL A 40 -11.19 -3.45 -8.26
C VAL A 40 -10.70 -2.93 -6.90
N LEU A 41 -11.63 -2.40 -6.11
CA LEU A 41 -11.34 -1.99 -4.73
C LEU A 41 -11.59 -3.17 -3.77
N ILE A 42 -10.56 -3.53 -2.98
CA ILE A 42 -10.62 -4.64 -2.02
C ILE A 42 -10.50 -4.10 -0.60
N ARG A 43 -11.45 -4.44 0.27
CA ARG A 43 -11.34 -4.22 1.71
C ARG A 43 -10.48 -5.33 2.33
N VAL A 44 -9.24 -4.99 2.68
CA VAL A 44 -8.29 -5.92 3.29
C VAL A 44 -8.70 -6.24 4.73
N HIS A 45 -9.00 -7.51 5.02
CA HIS A 45 -9.26 -8.00 6.39
C HIS A 45 -8.01 -8.58 7.04
N ALA A 46 -7.11 -9.15 6.23
CA ALA A 46 -5.83 -9.69 6.66
C ALA A 46 -4.84 -9.61 5.49
N ALA A 47 -3.55 -9.54 5.81
CA ALA A 47 -2.46 -9.59 4.85
C ALA A 47 -1.40 -10.60 5.31
N GLY A 48 -0.85 -11.36 4.38
CA GLY A 48 0.29 -12.25 4.66
C GLY A 48 1.59 -11.45 4.78
N VAL A 49 2.52 -11.94 5.61
CA VAL A 49 3.87 -11.40 5.74
C VAL A 49 4.84 -12.29 4.97
N ASN A 50 5.61 -11.68 4.06
CA ASN A 50 6.51 -12.37 3.17
C ASN A 50 7.97 -11.89 3.33
N ARG A 51 8.92 -12.69 2.86
CA ARG A 51 10.35 -12.33 2.88
C ARG A 51 10.67 -11.04 2.08
N PRO A 52 10.08 -10.77 0.90
CA PRO A 52 10.31 -9.53 0.16
C PRO A 52 9.98 -8.25 0.95
N ASP A 53 9.00 -8.28 1.85
CA ASP A 53 8.62 -7.13 2.67
C ASP A 53 9.80 -6.63 3.53
N VAL A 54 10.65 -7.56 3.98
CA VAL A 54 11.88 -7.23 4.71
C VAL A 54 12.87 -6.49 3.82
N GLN A 55 13.01 -6.89 2.56
CA GLN A 55 13.92 -6.26 1.61
C GLN A 55 13.40 -4.87 1.22
N GLN A 56 12.09 -4.73 1.00
CA GLN A 56 11.46 -3.45 0.71
C GLN A 56 11.63 -2.47 1.88
N ARG A 57 11.33 -2.90 3.11
CA ARG A 57 11.55 -2.11 4.33
C ARG A 57 13.01 -1.68 4.54
N LYS A 58 13.96 -2.51 4.12
CA LYS A 58 15.40 -2.18 4.19
C LYS A 58 15.87 -1.27 3.04
N GLY A 59 15.00 -0.91 2.10
CA GLY A 59 15.37 -0.15 0.89
C GLY A 59 16.17 -0.97 -0.13
N ALA A 60 16.21 -2.30 0.03
CA ALA A 60 16.97 -3.24 -0.81
C ALA A 60 16.10 -3.96 -1.85
N TYR A 61 14.88 -3.47 -2.08
CA TYR A 61 13.99 -3.95 -3.14
C TYR A 61 13.84 -2.83 -4.18
N PRO A 62 14.67 -2.83 -5.24
CA PRO A 62 14.62 -1.77 -6.23
C PRO A 62 13.26 -1.80 -6.94
N PRO A 63 12.62 -0.64 -7.16
CA PRO A 63 11.42 -0.61 -7.98
C PRO A 63 11.75 -1.11 -9.40
N PRO A 64 10.75 -1.62 -10.14
CA PRO A 64 10.92 -1.91 -11.56
C PRO A 64 11.51 -0.69 -12.28
N ARG A 65 12.36 -0.92 -13.29
CA ARG A 65 13.12 0.16 -13.96
C ARG A 65 12.26 1.28 -14.56
N HIS A 66 10.96 1.05 -14.72
CA HIS A 66 10.00 2.04 -15.22
C HIS A 66 9.25 2.80 -14.11
N CYS A 67 9.37 2.39 -12.84
CA CYS A 67 8.70 3.01 -11.69
C CYS A 67 9.70 3.89 -10.91
N PHE A 68 9.93 5.12 -11.36
CA PHE A 68 10.70 6.12 -10.60
C PHE A 68 9.76 7.10 -9.90
N ALA A 69 9.03 6.66 -8.85
CA ALA A 69 8.48 7.53 -7.81
C ALA A 69 7.89 6.69 -6.66
N ALA A 70 8.02 7.17 -5.43
CA ALA A 70 7.58 6.48 -4.21
C ALA A 70 6.07 6.67 -3.92
N ASP A 71 5.34 7.36 -4.80
CA ASP A 71 4.09 8.02 -4.42
C ASP A 71 3.13 8.40 -5.57
N ASN A 72 3.22 7.82 -6.79
CA ASN A 72 2.27 8.15 -7.86
C ASN A 72 1.65 6.92 -8.58
N PRO A 73 0.32 6.92 -8.87
CA PRO A 73 -0.38 5.83 -9.53
C PRO A 73 -0.19 5.93 -11.04
N GLY A 74 0.24 4.84 -11.66
CA GLY A 74 0.68 4.82 -13.06
C GLY A 74 1.94 3.98 -13.27
N CYS A 75 2.47 3.39 -12.19
CA CYS A 75 3.39 2.27 -12.24
C CYS A 75 2.93 1.18 -11.25
#